data_AF-A0A4R4NEK2-F1
#
_entry.id   AF-A0A4R4NEK2-F1
#
_cell.length_a   1.000
_cell.length_b   1.000
_cell.length_c   1.000
_cell.angle_alpha   90.00
_cell.angle_beta   90.00
_cell.angle_gamma   90.00
#
_symmetry.space_group_name_H-M   'P 1'
#
loop_
_entity.id
_entity.type
_entity.pdbx_description
1 polymer ?
#
loop_
_entity_poly.entity_id
_entity_poly.type
_entity_poly.pdbx_seq_one_letter_code
_entity_poly.pdbx_strand_id
1 'polypeptide(L)'
;MTGREDDKRLVVGAEERATLEAWAEQAGSGLGLRSRIVLACADGLSRKEIAARLAVSSATVAKWLARFVERGLDGLADAPRPGRPRSTGRQEAERVIAAAAGGSAVPSTRSMARQLGLSQSTVARIWQEQQIAPPASQVLPRELLSDRVYALLRGWIVSGELVAGQRLVEAEIARRVGTSQAPAREAIKRLAHEGLVISYPNRGSYVAEISDEQAREVRDIRVLLEEYAARGAAARIQPETLQQLTGDVLAMQRAAGDGDIGAFRDADLAFHRRVCAACGNSFLLRLWRTIESNLWSLHVVGNPLYEGDWMAMAGHHDDLVTALASGDPDEAARLFAAHARGEASRTRPRTRPSA
;
A
#
# COMPACT_ATOMS: atom_id res chain seq x y z
N MET A 1 43.93 27.73 26.25
CA MET A 1 45.07 27.03 25.62
C MET A 1 45.76 26.23 26.70
N THR A 2 45.61 24.91 26.71
CA THR A 2 46.57 23.94 27.28
C THR A 2 46.11 22.52 26.92
N GLY A 3 46.79 21.92 25.95
CA GLY A 3 47.08 20.49 25.86
C GLY A 3 45.95 19.50 25.57
N ARG A 4 45.79 19.12 24.29
CA ARG A 4 45.23 17.84 23.86
C ARG A 4 46.04 16.69 24.48
N GLU A 5 45.39 15.72 25.10
CA GLU A 5 45.95 14.39 25.36
C GLU A 5 45.96 13.53 24.08
N ASP A 6 46.62 14.02 23.03
CA ASP A 6 47.19 13.18 21.96
C ASP A 6 48.67 13.02 22.37
N ASP A 7 49.28 11.86 22.58
CA ASP A 7 49.49 10.82 21.57
C ASP A 7 50.27 9.68 22.25
N LYS A 8 49.59 8.70 22.87
CA LYS A 8 50.24 7.39 23.07
C LYS A 8 50.17 6.69 21.72
N ARG A 9 51.20 6.88 20.89
CA ARG A 9 51.34 6.15 19.63
C ARG A 9 51.21 4.67 19.89
N LEU A 10 50.32 4.02 19.16
CA LEU A 10 50.19 2.58 19.18
C LEU A 10 51.46 1.98 18.57
N VAL A 11 52.33 1.40 19.41
CA VAL A 11 53.52 0.69 18.95
C VAL A 11 53.09 -0.72 18.59
N VAL A 12 53.33 -1.12 17.33
CA VAL A 12 53.04 -2.46 16.80
C VAL A 12 54.38 -3.09 16.43
N GLY A 13 54.64 -4.32 16.88
CA GLY A 13 55.88 -5.04 16.57
C GLY A 13 56.02 -5.35 15.08
N ALA A 14 57.23 -5.62 14.60
CA ALA A 14 57.48 -5.89 13.17
C ALA A 14 56.70 -7.12 12.65
N GLU A 15 56.62 -8.19 13.45
CA GLU A 15 55.85 -9.40 13.11
C GLU A 15 54.34 -9.17 13.12
N GLU A 16 53.85 -8.39 14.09
CA GLU A 16 52.44 -8.02 14.19
C GLU A 16 52.01 -7.12 13.03
N ARG A 17 52.87 -6.16 12.66
CA ARG A 17 52.62 -5.27 11.51
C ARG A 17 52.55 -6.06 10.21
N ALA A 18 53.49 -6.98 9.96
CA ALA A 18 53.46 -7.83 8.78
C ALA A 18 52.16 -8.68 8.70
N THR A 19 51.69 -9.19 9.84
CA THR A 19 50.44 -9.95 9.92
C THR A 19 49.21 -9.07 9.64
N LEU A 20 49.19 -7.86 10.20
CA LEU A 20 48.11 -6.89 9.98
C LEU A 20 48.05 -6.43 8.52
N GLU A 21 49.20 -6.21 7.86
CA GLU A 21 49.29 -5.85 6.45
C GLU A 21 48.72 -6.95 5.56
N ALA A 22 49.11 -8.22 5.80
CA ALA A 22 48.55 -9.36 5.09
C ALA A 22 47.02 -9.50 5.28
N TRP A 23 46.49 -9.22 6.47
CA TRP A 23 45.04 -9.22 6.70
C TRP A 23 44.33 -8.02 6.06
N ALA A 24 44.99 -6.86 6.00
CA ALA A 24 44.42 -5.64 5.43
C ALA A 24 44.19 -5.74 3.91
N GLU A 25 45.00 -6.54 3.21
CA GLU A 25 44.89 -6.81 1.77
C GLU A 25 43.67 -7.66 1.40
N GLN A 26 43.12 -8.44 2.35
CA GLN A 26 41.94 -9.27 2.11
C GLN A 26 40.67 -8.42 2.01
N ALA A 27 40.30 -8.03 0.78
CA ALA A 27 39.10 -7.25 0.51
C ALA A 27 37.81 -7.99 0.95
N GLY A 28 36.89 -7.25 1.57
CA GLY A 28 35.58 -7.77 2.00
C GLY A 28 35.56 -8.53 3.33
N SER A 29 36.70 -8.77 3.99
CA SER A 29 36.72 -9.42 5.30
C SER A 29 36.55 -8.41 6.45
N GLY A 30 35.77 -8.77 7.47
CA GLY A 30 35.63 -7.98 8.70
C GLY A 30 36.97 -7.83 9.44
N LEU A 31 37.88 -8.80 9.26
CA LEU A 31 39.23 -8.79 9.80
C LEU A 31 40.10 -7.73 9.10
N GLY A 32 40.05 -7.62 7.77
CA GLY A 32 40.83 -6.64 7.02
C GLY A 32 40.48 -5.19 7.36
N LEU A 33 39.19 -4.90 7.62
CA LEU A 33 38.78 -3.58 8.11
C LEU A 33 39.40 -3.25 9.48
N ARG A 34 39.44 -4.23 10.39
CA ARG A 34 40.00 -4.05 11.75
C ARG A 34 41.52 -3.88 11.70
N SER A 35 42.21 -4.61 10.83
CA SER A 35 43.64 -4.47 10.63
C SER A 35 44.02 -3.09 10.08
N ARG A 36 43.25 -2.56 9.11
CA ARG A 36 43.46 -1.18 8.61
C ARG A 36 43.27 -0.11 9.68
N ILE A 37 42.35 -0.32 10.64
CA ILE A 37 42.18 0.59 11.79
C ILE A 37 43.45 0.62 12.66
N VAL A 38 44.02 -0.55 12.97
CA VAL A 38 45.21 -0.67 13.82
C VAL A 38 46.44 -0.09 13.12
N LEU A 39 46.67 -0.42 11.84
CA LEU A 39 47.79 0.10 11.04
C LEU A 39 47.73 1.63 10.93
N ALA A 40 46.56 2.20 10.60
CA ALA A 40 46.42 3.65 10.48
C ALA A 40 46.68 4.38 11.82
N CYS A 41 46.32 3.77 12.96
CA CYS A 41 46.65 4.33 14.27
C CYS A 41 48.15 4.22 14.59
N ALA A 42 48.80 3.12 14.18
CA ALA A 42 50.25 2.95 14.32
C ALA A 42 51.04 3.91 13.41
N ASP A 43 50.48 4.27 12.25
CA ASP A 43 51.01 5.28 11.32
C ASP A 43 50.79 6.73 11.81
N GLY A 44 50.17 6.92 12.98
CA GLY A 44 50.01 8.21 13.64
C GLY A 44 48.76 8.99 13.26
N LEU A 45 47.77 8.39 12.58
CA LEU A 45 46.50 9.06 12.30
C LEU A 45 45.64 9.13 13.58
N SER A 46 44.96 10.25 13.76
CA SER A 46 43.99 10.39 14.85
C SER A 46 42.75 9.52 14.61
N ARG A 47 42.07 9.14 15.69
CA ARG A 47 40.83 8.32 15.61
C ARG A 47 39.76 8.95 14.71
N LYS A 48 39.70 10.29 14.64
CA LYS A 48 38.77 11.03 13.78
C LYS A 48 39.12 10.88 12.31
N GLU A 49 40.40 10.94 11.96
CA GLU A 49 40.89 10.77 10.59
C GLU A 49 40.72 9.33 10.11
N ILE A 50 41.00 8.34 10.96
CA ILE A 50 40.78 6.92 10.65
C ILE A 50 39.30 6.64 10.37
N ALA A 51 38.41 7.16 11.21
CA ALA A 51 36.95 7.01 11.05
C ALA A 51 36.47 7.57 9.70
N ALA A 52 36.93 8.77 9.33
CA ALA A 52 36.61 9.39 8.06
C ALA A 52 37.17 8.59 6.87
N ARG A 53 38.44 8.17 6.94
CA ARG A 53 39.12 7.47 5.84
C ARG A 53 38.55 6.09 5.55
N LEU A 54 38.10 5.38 6.58
CA LEU A 54 37.58 4.02 6.46
C LEU A 54 36.04 3.96 6.44
N ALA A 55 35.36 5.12 6.42
CA ALA A 55 33.91 5.25 6.45
C ALA A 55 33.24 4.47 7.62
N VAL A 56 33.81 4.56 8.82
CA VAL A 56 33.30 3.93 10.05
C VAL A 56 33.12 4.96 11.17
N SER A 57 32.36 4.62 12.21
CA SER A 57 32.19 5.52 13.37
C SER A 57 33.45 5.58 14.25
N SER A 58 33.70 6.72 14.88
CA SER A 58 34.80 6.85 15.86
C SER A 58 34.67 5.87 17.04
N ALA A 59 33.45 5.47 17.40
CA ALA A 59 33.20 4.42 18.40
C ALA A 59 33.68 3.03 17.92
N THR A 60 33.54 2.74 16.63
CA THR A 60 34.05 1.50 16.03
C THR A 60 35.57 1.47 16.03
N VAL A 61 36.22 2.59 15.68
CA VAL A 61 37.68 2.76 15.77
C VAL A 61 38.15 2.54 17.20
N ALA A 62 37.54 3.23 18.17
CA ALA A 62 37.90 3.12 19.59
C ALA A 62 37.75 1.68 20.12
N LYS A 63 36.67 0.98 19.74
CA LYS A 63 36.42 -0.41 20.14
C LYS A 63 37.53 -1.36 19.68
N TRP A 64 37.94 -1.27 18.41
CA TRP A 64 38.93 -2.19 17.86
C TRP A 64 40.34 -1.88 18.34
N LEU A 65 40.70 -0.61 18.49
CA LEU A 65 41.97 -0.23 19.12
C LEU A 65 42.04 -0.71 20.57
N ALA A 66 40.96 -0.56 21.35
CA ALA A 66 40.93 -1.07 22.73
C ALA A 66 41.12 -2.59 22.78
N ARG A 67 40.47 -3.34 21.90
CA ARG A 67 40.61 -4.80 21.83
C ARG A 67 42.01 -5.24 21.40
N PHE A 68 42.62 -4.53 20.46
CA PHE A 68 44.00 -4.81 20.03
C PHE A 68 45.00 -4.51 21.16
N VAL A 69 44.84 -3.41 21.88
CA VAL A 69 45.70 -3.09 23.04
C VAL A 69 45.55 -4.13 24.15
N GLU A 70 44.35 -4.68 24.35
CA GLU A 70 44.08 -5.69 25.39
C GLU A 70 44.59 -7.09 25.00
N ARG A 71 44.50 -7.48 23.72
CA ARG A 71 44.63 -8.88 23.28
C ARG A 71 45.51 -9.09 22.05
N GLY A 72 46.21 -8.06 21.58
CA GLY A 72 46.99 -8.10 20.35
C GLY A 72 46.17 -8.53 19.13
N LEU A 73 46.79 -9.30 18.24
CA LEU A 73 46.17 -9.82 17.01
C LEU A 73 44.88 -10.64 17.29
N ASP A 74 44.83 -11.40 18.38
CA ASP A 74 43.66 -12.20 18.77
C ASP A 74 42.44 -11.33 19.11
N GLY A 75 42.66 -10.07 19.51
CA GLY A 75 41.60 -9.10 19.77
C GLY A 75 40.82 -8.68 18.53
N LEU A 76 41.37 -8.92 17.34
CA LEU A 76 40.75 -8.57 16.05
C LEU A 76 39.89 -9.71 15.48
N ALA A 77 40.05 -10.93 15.98
CA ALA A 77 39.22 -12.07 15.60
C ALA A 77 37.76 -11.87 16.01
N ASP A 78 36.84 -12.52 15.27
CA ASP A 78 35.45 -12.59 15.71
C ASP A 78 35.36 -13.43 16.99
N ALA A 79 34.75 -12.87 18.03
CA ALA A 79 34.49 -13.63 19.25
C ALA A 79 33.61 -14.85 18.89
N PRO A 80 33.92 -16.06 19.40
CA PRO A 80 33.05 -17.22 19.20
C PRO A 80 31.64 -16.88 19.70
N ARG A 81 30.65 -16.97 18.82
CA ARG A 81 29.23 -16.76 19.15
C ARG A 81 28.84 -17.77 20.24
N PRO A 82 28.36 -17.35 21.42
CA PRO A 82 27.90 -18.29 22.43
C PRO A 82 26.55 -18.84 21.98
N GLY A 83 26.56 -20.06 21.43
CA GLY A 83 25.36 -20.83 21.11
C GLY A 83 25.38 -22.15 21.88
N ARG A 84 24.35 -22.38 22.70
CA ARG A 84 24.10 -23.66 23.39
C ARG A 84 24.18 -24.83 22.39
N PRO A 85 24.82 -25.97 22.71
CA PRO A 85 24.87 -27.13 21.82
C PRO A 85 23.47 -27.53 21.33
N ARG A 86 23.37 -27.95 20.05
CA ARG A 86 22.10 -28.37 19.42
C ARG A 86 21.55 -29.60 20.15
N SER A 87 20.34 -29.50 20.70
CA SER A 87 19.69 -30.64 21.37
C SER A 87 19.25 -31.71 20.36
N THR A 88 19.32 -32.97 20.77
CA THR A 88 18.82 -34.14 20.03
C THR A 88 17.37 -33.97 19.56
N GLY A 89 16.52 -33.34 20.38
CA GLY A 89 15.12 -33.04 20.02
C GLY A 89 14.95 -32.09 18.83
N ARG A 90 15.95 -31.26 18.50
CA ARG A 90 15.91 -30.40 17.29
C ARG A 90 16.17 -31.22 16.02
N GLN A 91 17.11 -32.15 16.06
CA GLN A 91 17.42 -32.99 14.90
C GLN A 91 16.23 -33.88 14.52
N GLU A 92 15.51 -34.40 15.52
CA GLU A 92 14.30 -35.19 15.29
C GLU A 92 13.18 -34.34 14.67
N ALA A 93 12.98 -33.11 15.17
CA ALA A 93 12.04 -32.16 14.60
C ALA A 93 12.38 -31.79 13.14
N GLU A 94 13.66 -31.56 12.84
CA GLU A 94 14.16 -31.28 11.49
C GLU A 94 13.86 -32.44 10.51
N ARG A 95 13.98 -33.70 10.95
CA ARG A 95 13.65 -34.88 10.11
C ARG A 95 12.15 -35.01 9.86
N VAL A 96 11.32 -34.83 10.88
CA VAL A 96 9.85 -34.94 10.74
C VAL A 96 9.29 -33.83 9.87
N ILE A 97 9.82 -32.60 10.01
CA ILE A 97 9.46 -31.45 9.18
C ILE A 97 9.82 -31.70 7.70
N ALA A 98 11.02 -32.21 7.42
CA ALA A 98 11.44 -32.54 6.06
C ALA A 98 10.59 -33.66 5.42
N ALA A 99 10.25 -34.70 6.18
CA ALA A 99 9.39 -35.79 5.68
C ALA A 99 7.96 -35.32 5.38
N ALA A 100 7.41 -34.41 6.20
CA ALA A 100 6.07 -33.86 6.01
C ALA A 100 5.95 -32.92 4.79
N ALA A 101 7.07 -32.36 4.32
CA ALA A 101 7.10 -31.51 3.12
C ALA A 101 6.97 -32.30 1.80
N GLY A 102 7.21 -33.61 1.81
CA GLY A 102 7.07 -34.49 0.64
C GLY A 102 5.67 -35.06 0.42
N GLY A 103 4.71 -34.77 1.31
CA GLY A 103 3.31 -35.21 1.18
C GLY A 103 2.45 -34.27 0.34
N SER A 104 1.29 -34.75 -0.15
CA SER A 104 0.36 -33.94 -0.98
C SER A 104 -0.27 -32.75 -0.24
N ALA A 105 -0.22 -32.73 1.10
CA ALA A 105 -0.69 -31.63 1.93
C ALA A 105 0.34 -31.33 3.00
N VAL A 106 1.09 -30.23 2.81
CA VAL A 106 2.12 -29.80 3.75
C VAL A 106 1.47 -29.22 5.02
N PRO A 107 1.74 -29.74 6.23
CA PRO A 107 1.13 -29.27 7.47
C PRO A 107 1.53 -27.83 7.84
N SER A 108 0.62 -27.06 8.45
CA SER A 108 0.95 -25.71 8.94
C SER A 108 1.94 -25.75 10.12
N THR A 109 2.72 -24.67 10.27
CA THR A 109 3.70 -24.51 11.37
C THR A 109 3.08 -24.72 12.76
N ARG A 110 1.81 -24.34 12.94
CA ARG A 110 1.06 -24.52 14.20
C ARG A 110 0.68 -25.98 14.43
N SER A 111 0.23 -26.69 13.39
CA SER A 111 -0.11 -28.11 13.48
C SER A 111 1.13 -28.94 13.80
N MET A 112 2.23 -28.65 13.12
CA MET A 112 3.51 -29.33 13.29
C MET A 112 4.12 -29.07 14.67
N ALA A 113 4.01 -27.84 15.20
CA ALA A 113 4.42 -27.50 16.56
C ALA A 113 3.69 -28.32 17.63
N ARG A 114 2.37 -28.49 17.47
CA ARG A 114 1.55 -29.32 18.37
C ARG A 114 1.94 -30.81 18.30
N GLN A 115 2.21 -31.32 17.10
CA GLN A 115 2.59 -32.71 16.89
C GLN A 115 3.98 -33.04 17.49
N LEU A 116 4.92 -32.11 17.39
CA LEU A 116 6.29 -32.28 17.88
C LEU A 116 6.48 -31.86 19.34
N GLY A 117 5.45 -31.32 20.00
CA GLY A 117 5.57 -30.77 21.35
C GLY A 117 6.53 -29.57 21.43
N LEU A 118 6.69 -28.82 20.33
CA LEU A 118 7.60 -27.69 20.22
C LEU A 118 6.86 -26.36 20.14
N SER A 119 7.57 -25.26 20.39
CA SER A 119 7.02 -23.92 20.15
C SER A 119 6.80 -23.67 18.65
N GLN A 120 5.74 -22.94 18.30
CA GLN A 120 5.46 -22.56 16.91
C GLN A 120 6.62 -21.78 16.28
N SER A 121 7.30 -20.95 17.07
CA SER A 121 8.50 -20.21 16.65
C SER A 121 9.70 -21.12 16.34
N THR A 122 9.84 -22.25 17.02
CA THR A 122 10.92 -23.23 16.75
C THR A 122 10.67 -23.94 15.42
N VAL A 123 9.44 -24.36 15.17
CA VAL A 123 9.05 -24.98 13.91
C VAL A 123 9.14 -23.97 12.75
N ALA A 124 8.69 -22.72 12.94
CA ALA A 124 8.78 -21.67 11.92
C ALA A 124 10.22 -21.44 11.46
N ARG A 125 11.14 -21.40 12.43
CA ARG A 125 12.56 -21.21 12.17
C ARG A 125 13.19 -22.40 11.44
N ILE A 126 12.83 -23.65 11.80
CA ILE A 126 13.30 -24.84 11.08
C ILE A 126 12.80 -24.83 9.63
N TRP A 127 11.54 -24.45 9.41
CA TRP A 127 10.94 -24.31 8.09
C TRP A 127 11.69 -23.29 7.21
N GLN A 128 12.01 -22.12 7.78
CA GLN A 128 12.80 -21.07 7.12
C GLN A 128 14.25 -21.51 6.85
N GLU A 129 14.92 -22.14 7.81
CA GLU A 129 16.29 -22.62 7.67
C GLU A 129 16.43 -23.72 6.59
N GLN A 130 15.41 -24.55 6.43
CA GLN A 130 15.38 -25.62 5.42
C GLN A 130 14.80 -25.16 4.06
N GLN A 131 14.49 -23.87 3.89
CA GLN A 131 13.85 -23.30 2.70
C GLN A 131 12.57 -24.00 2.25
N ILE A 132 11.92 -24.73 3.16
CA ILE A 132 10.62 -25.32 2.90
C ILE A 132 9.67 -24.13 2.98
N ALA A 133 9.05 -23.69 1.89
CA ALA A 133 8.04 -22.64 1.99
C ALA A 133 6.84 -23.23 2.76
N PRO A 134 6.22 -22.51 3.71
CA PRO A 134 4.89 -22.92 4.14
C PRO A 134 3.98 -22.88 2.90
N PRO A 135 2.98 -23.78 2.75
CA PRO A 135 2.09 -23.69 1.61
C PRO A 135 1.54 -22.26 1.59
N ALA A 136 1.71 -21.59 0.46
CA ALA A 136 1.06 -20.32 0.19
C ALA A 136 -0.39 -20.53 0.58
N SER A 137 -0.85 -19.81 1.60
CA SER A 137 -2.19 -19.97 2.11
C SER A 137 -3.12 -19.60 0.96
N GLN A 138 -3.61 -20.61 0.24
CA GLN A 138 -4.82 -20.53 -0.55
C GLN A 138 -5.95 -20.26 0.43
N VAL A 139 -6.09 -18.99 0.81
CA VAL A 139 -7.30 -18.48 1.41
C VAL A 139 -7.89 -17.57 0.34
N LEU A 140 -8.70 -18.17 -0.53
CA LEU A 140 -9.78 -17.43 -1.19
C LEU A 140 -10.88 -17.18 -0.14
N PRO A 141 -11.63 -16.08 -0.27
CA PRO A 141 -12.08 -15.30 0.87
C PRO A 141 -13.25 -15.95 1.59
N ARG A 142 -13.12 -16.12 2.91
CA ARG A 142 -14.30 -15.96 3.78
C ARG A 142 -14.61 -14.47 3.71
N GLU A 143 -15.79 -14.08 3.23
CA GLU A 143 -16.27 -12.68 3.30
C GLU A 143 -15.76 -12.04 4.58
N LEU A 144 -14.92 -11.01 4.46
CA LEU A 144 -14.31 -10.40 5.63
C LEU A 144 -15.47 -9.90 6.49
N LEU A 145 -15.35 -10.06 7.81
CA LEU A 145 -16.42 -9.64 8.73
C LEU A 145 -16.73 -8.14 8.55
N SER A 146 -15.76 -7.35 8.08
CA SER A 146 -15.93 -5.95 7.65
C SER A 146 -16.83 -5.80 6.42
N ASP A 147 -16.77 -6.70 5.44
CA ASP A 147 -17.59 -6.65 4.22
C ASP A 147 -19.07 -6.89 4.56
N ARG A 148 -19.33 -7.84 5.46
CA ARG A 148 -20.69 -8.09 5.97
C ARG A 148 -21.23 -6.93 6.79
N VAL A 149 -20.40 -6.34 7.67
CA VAL A 149 -20.81 -5.16 8.45
C VAL A 149 -21.06 -3.97 7.52
N TYR A 150 -20.23 -3.79 6.49
CA TYR A 150 -20.43 -2.80 5.44
C TYR A 150 -21.76 -3.01 4.71
N ALA A 151 -22.03 -4.22 4.23
CA ALA A 151 -23.26 -4.53 3.49
C ALA A 151 -24.52 -4.30 4.34
N LEU A 152 -24.47 -4.65 5.64
CA LEU A 152 -25.55 -4.37 6.58
C LEU A 152 -25.77 -2.88 6.80
N LEU A 153 -24.70 -2.14 7.12
CA LEU A 153 -24.80 -0.69 7.34
C LEU A 153 -25.28 0.04 6.09
N ARG A 154 -24.76 -0.33 4.90
CA ARG A 154 -25.25 0.19 3.63
C ARG A 154 -26.73 -0.13 3.45
N GLY A 155 -27.14 -1.38 3.71
CA GLY A 155 -28.53 -1.79 3.66
C GLY A 155 -29.43 -0.95 4.56
N TRP A 156 -28.99 -0.65 5.78
CA TRP A 156 -29.71 0.20 6.72
C TRP A 156 -29.80 1.66 6.27
N ILE A 157 -28.76 2.21 5.64
CA ILE A 157 -28.80 3.57 5.09
C ILE A 157 -29.76 3.62 3.89
N VAL A 158 -29.67 2.65 2.98
CA VAL A 158 -30.52 2.55 1.78
C VAL A 158 -31.99 2.37 2.17
N SER A 159 -32.28 1.52 3.16
CA SER A 159 -33.66 1.29 3.63
C SER A 159 -34.22 2.45 4.46
N GLY A 160 -33.40 3.43 4.82
CA GLY A 160 -33.76 4.53 5.73
C GLY A 160 -33.82 4.12 7.21
N GLU A 161 -33.37 2.91 7.56
CA GLU A 161 -33.23 2.49 8.95
C GLU A 161 -32.16 3.29 9.71
N LEU A 162 -31.07 3.64 9.01
CA LEU A 162 -30.15 4.70 9.42
C LEU A 162 -30.51 5.97 8.64
N VAL A 163 -31.05 6.97 9.33
CA VAL A 163 -31.54 8.19 8.69
C VAL A 163 -30.41 9.18 8.39
N ALA A 164 -30.61 10.04 7.39
CA ALA A 164 -29.68 11.12 7.08
C ALA A 164 -29.40 11.98 8.33
N GLY A 165 -28.13 12.34 8.55
CA GLY A 165 -27.69 13.09 9.74
C GLY A 165 -27.49 12.24 10.99
N GLN A 166 -27.91 10.97 10.99
CA GLN A 166 -27.78 10.10 12.16
C GLN A 166 -26.31 9.84 12.48
N ARG A 167 -25.95 10.02 13.76
CA ARG A 167 -24.62 9.68 14.26
C ARG A 167 -24.39 8.16 14.26
N LEU A 168 -23.26 7.73 13.71
CA LEU A 168 -22.80 6.34 13.71
C LEU A 168 -21.77 6.13 14.82
N VAL A 169 -22.10 5.25 15.77
CA VAL A 169 -21.22 4.91 16.90
C VAL A 169 -20.67 3.50 16.70
N GLU A 170 -19.34 3.40 16.52
CA GLU A 170 -18.63 2.12 16.26
C GLU A 170 -19.00 1.02 17.25
N ALA A 171 -19.03 1.36 18.55
CA ALA A 171 -19.34 0.40 19.62
C ALA A 171 -20.79 -0.10 19.59
N GLU A 172 -21.74 0.75 19.17
CA GLU A 172 -23.15 0.38 19.06
C GLU A 172 -23.38 -0.52 17.85
N ILE A 173 -22.80 -0.15 16.71
CA ILE A 173 -22.84 -0.96 15.49
C ILE A 173 -22.20 -2.32 15.72
N ALA A 174 -21.03 -2.36 16.36
CA ALA A 174 -20.34 -3.59 16.69
C ALA A 174 -21.19 -4.51 17.58
N ARG A 175 -21.82 -3.97 18.63
CA ARG A 175 -22.76 -4.73 19.47
C ARG A 175 -23.95 -5.24 18.68
N ARG A 176 -24.54 -4.39 17.84
CA ARG A 176 -25.73 -4.72 17.06
C ARG A 176 -25.48 -5.86 16.06
N VAL A 177 -24.32 -5.85 15.42
CA VAL A 177 -23.92 -6.88 14.45
C VAL A 177 -23.27 -8.10 15.13
N GLY A 178 -22.93 -8.03 16.41
CA GLY A 178 -22.29 -9.12 17.15
C GLY A 178 -20.81 -9.29 16.81
N THR A 179 -20.09 -8.19 16.61
CA THR A 179 -18.66 -8.16 16.24
C THR A 179 -17.84 -7.24 17.15
N SER A 180 -16.52 -7.20 16.96
CA SER A 180 -15.64 -6.22 17.62
C SER A 180 -15.74 -4.84 16.95
N GLN A 181 -15.18 -3.80 17.58
CA GLN A 181 -15.26 -2.44 17.02
C GLN A 181 -14.46 -2.26 15.72
N ALA A 182 -13.40 -3.05 15.49
CA ALA A 182 -12.52 -2.86 14.34
C ALA A 182 -13.26 -3.08 12.99
N PRO A 183 -14.02 -4.16 12.77
CA PRO A 183 -14.84 -4.31 11.57
C PRO A 183 -15.88 -3.19 11.36
N ALA A 184 -16.51 -2.70 12.43
CA ALA A 184 -17.45 -1.59 12.36
C ALA A 184 -16.76 -0.28 11.94
N ARG A 185 -15.58 -0.01 12.51
CA ARG A 185 -14.75 1.13 12.12
C ARG A 185 -14.35 1.08 10.65
N GLU A 186 -13.89 -0.06 10.17
CA GLU A 186 -13.50 -0.21 8.76
C GLU A 186 -14.70 -0.10 7.82
N ALA A 187 -15.86 -0.64 8.19
CA ALA A 187 -17.09 -0.46 7.43
C ALA A 187 -17.54 1.02 7.38
N ILE A 188 -17.49 1.74 8.50
CA ILE A 188 -17.80 3.17 8.58
C ILE A 188 -16.81 3.98 7.74
N LYS A 189 -15.51 3.65 7.80
CA LYS A 189 -14.50 4.29 6.96
C LYS A 189 -14.76 4.06 5.47
N ARG A 190 -15.18 2.85 5.08
CA ARG A 190 -15.56 2.56 3.69
C ARG A 190 -16.80 3.33 3.28
N LEU A 191 -17.84 3.37 4.10
CA LEU A 191 -19.03 4.18 3.84
C LEU A 191 -18.71 5.68 3.78
N ALA A 192 -17.73 6.13 4.57
CA ALA A 192 -17.25 7.50 4.51
C ALA A 192 -16.42 7.75 3.27
N HIS A 193 -15.57 6.79 2.92
CA HIS A 193 -14.92 6.76 1.63
C HIS A 193 -15.93 6.76 0.53
N GLU A 194 -17.17 6.25 0.68
CA GLU A 194 -18.31 6.23 -0.27
C GLU A 194 -19.27 7.42 -0.18
N GLY A 195 -19.04 8.38 0.73
CA GLY A 195 -19.90 9.56 0.85
C GLY A 195 -21.28 9.28 1.45
N LEU A 196 -21.61 8.01 1.75
CA LEU A 196 -22.79 7.63 2.54
C LEU A 196 -22.68 8.09 3.99
N VAL A 197 -21.46 8.39 4.43
CA VAL A 197 -21.13 8.83 5.77
C VAL A 197 -20.16 10.01 5.70
N ILE A 198 -20.33 10.98 6.59
CA ILE A 198 -19.40 12.10 6.78
C ILE A 198 -18.69 11.90 8.11
N SER A 199 -17.35 11.86 8.09
CA SER A 199 -16.53 11.71 9.30
C SER A 199 -15.91 13.04 9.70
N TYR A 200 -16.26 13.55 10.87
CA TYR A 200 -15.67 14.76 11.44
C TYR A 200 -14.58 14.38 12.46
N PRO A 201 -13.36 14.90 12.30
CA PRO A 201 -12.29 14.71 13.29
C PRO A 201 -12.78 15.05 14.70
N ASN A 202 -12.58 14.14 15.65
CA ASN A 202 -12.98 14.28 17.07
C ASN A 202 -14.48 14.45 17.36
N ARG A 203 -15.36 14.45 16.35
CA ARG A 203 -16.83 14.54 16.51
C ARG A 203 -17.54 13.23 16.16
N GLY A 204 -16.90 12.38 15.35
CA GLY A 204 -17.41 11.06 14.96
C GLY A 204 -17.97 11.05 13.54
N SER A 205 -18.66 9.97 13.18
CA SER A 205 -19.19 9.74 11.84
C SER A 205 -20.70 9.87 11.84
N TYR A 206 -21.28 10.38 10.74
CA TYR A 206 -22.70 10.65 10.59
C TYR A 206 -23.16 10.19 9.21
N VAL A 207 -24.38 9.66 9.08
CA VAL A 207 -24.98 9.39 7.76
C VAL A 207 -25.08 10.71 6.99
N ALA A 208 -24.68 10.72 5.73
CA ALA A 208 -24.67 11.94 4.93
C ALA A 208 -26.10 12.49 4.73
N GLU A 209 -26.27 13.78 4.98
CA GLU A 209 -27.43 14.55 4.50
C GLU A 209 -27.08 15.12 3.13
N ILE A 210 -27.70 14.59 2.08
CA ILE A 210 -27.49 15.07 0.72
C ILE A 210 -28.73 15.87 0.35
N SER A 211 -28.56 17.17 0.21
CA SER A 211 -29.61 17.98 -0.41
C SER A 211 -29.63 17.70 -1.90
N ASP A 212 -30.77 17.23 -2.42
CA ASP A 212 -31.00 17.06 -3.85
C ASP A 212 -30.75 18.36 -4.63
N GLU A 213 -30.93 19.51 -3.98
CA GLU A 213 -30.59 20.82 -4.56
C GLU A 213 -29.10 21.02 -4.70
N GLN A 214 -28.32 20.78 -3.65
CA GLN A 214 -26.85 20.88 -3.71
C GLN A 214 -26.26 19.88 -4.71
N ALA A 215 -26.80 18.66 -4.76
CA ALA A 215 -26.37 17.67 -5.74
C ALA A 215 -26.68 18.10 -7.18
N ARG A 216 -27.81 18.80 -7.43
CA ARG A 216 -28.12 19.41 -8.73
C ARG A 216 -27.15 20.53 -9.07
N GLU A 217 -26.92 21.48 -8.16
CA GLU A 217 -26.00 22.61 -8.38
C GLU A 217 -24.58 22.13 -8.72
N VAL A 218 -24.08 21.13 -8.00
CA VAL A 218 -22.76 20.56 -8.27
C VAL A 218 -22.73 19.80 -9.60
N ARG A 219 -23.83 19.17 -10.00
CA ARG A 219 -23.96 18.53 -11.31
C ARG A 219 -23.93 19.56 -12.44
N ASP A 220 -24.56 20.71 -12.28
CA ASP A 220 -24.52 21.80 -13.27
C ASP A 220 -23.09 22.30 -13.48
N ILE A 221 -22.33 22.47 -12.41
CA ILE A 221 -20.89 22.81 -12.49
C ILE A 221 -20.10 21.70 -13.20
N ARG A 222 -20.38 20.44 -12.88
CA ARG A 222 -19.71 19.29 -13.52
C ARG A 222 -19.92 19.28 -15.03
N VAL A 223 -21.14 19.55 -15.51
CA VAL A 223 -21.45 19.64 -16.94
C VAL A 223 -20.56 20.67 -17.64
N LEU A 224 -20.49 21.88 -17.09
CA LEU A 224 -19.67 22.96 -17.66
C LEU A 224 -18.18 22.59 -17.73
N LEU A 225 -17.66 21.95 -16.68
CA LEU A 225 -16.23 21.60 -16.61
C LEU A 225 -15.89 20.43 -17.53
N GLU A 226 -16.71 19.38 -17.55
CA GLU A 226 -16.46 18.20 -18.38
C GLU A 226 -16.66 18.48 -19.87
N GLU A 227 -17.65 19.29 -20.24
CA GLU A 227 -17.84 19.75 -21.62
C GLU A 227 -16.59 20.47 -22.13
N TYR A 228 -16.09 21.44 -21.35
CA TYR A 228 -14.87 22.17 -21.69
C TYR A 228 -13.65 21.24 -21.73
N ALA A 229 -13.52 20.32 -20.77
CA ALA A 229 -12.42 19.36 -20.72
C ALA A 229 -12.39 18.47 -21.96
N ALA A 230 -13.53 17.88 -22.32
CA ALA A 230 -13.66 16.95 -23.43
C ALA A 230 -13.35 17.61 -24.78
N ARG A 231 -13.87 18.83 -25.00
CA ARG A 231 -13.56 19.64 -26.18
C ARG A 231 -12.06 19.86 -26.34
N GLY A 232 -11.40 20.29 -25.26
CA GLY A 232 -9.96 20.54 -25.26
C GLY A 232 -9.14 19.26 -25.42
N ALA A 233 -9.62 18.14 -24.86
CA ALA A 233 -8.95 16.86 -24.89
C ALA A 233 -9.03 16.23 -26.28
N ALA A 234 -10.21 16.16 -26.91
CA ALA A 234 -10.39 15.59 -28.25
C ALA A 234 -9.43 16.19 -29.29
N ALA A 235 -9.19 17.50 -29.21
CA ALA A 235 -8.29 18.20 -30.14
C ALA A 235 -6.78 17.87 -29.97
N ARG A 236 -6.37 17.23 -28.87
CA ARG A 236 -4.95 17.10 -28.47
C ARG A 236 -4.57 15.74 -27.88
N ILE A 237 -5.54 14.87 -27.65
CA ILE A 237 -5.34 13.66 -26.85
C ILE A 237 -4.29 12.76 -27.50
N GLN A 238 -3.37 12.26 -26.69
CA GLN A 238 -2.31 11.37 -27.16
C GLN A 238 -2.77 9.91 -27.08
N PRO A 239 -2.28 9.02 -27.97
CA PRO A 239 -2.63 7.60 -27.95
C PRO A 239 -2.43 6.93 -26.58
N GLU A 240 -1.38 7.30 -25.85
CA GLU A 240 -1.09 6.78 -24.51
C GLU A 240 -2.16 7.19 -23.50
N THR A 241 -2.71 8.40 -23.64
CA THR A 241 -3.79 8.88 -22.77
C THR A 241 -5.09 8.15 -23.07
N LEU A 242 -5.40 7.90 -24.35
CA LEU A 242 -6.55 7.08 -24.74
C LEU A 242 -6.45 5.66 -24.16
N GLN A 243 -5.27 5.03 -24.25
CA GLN A 243 -5.05 3.70 -23.66
C GLN A 243 -5.28 3.69 -22.14
N GLN A 244 -4.84 4.74 -21.44
CA GLN A 244 -5.08 4.88 -20.01
C GLN A 244 -6.57 5.05 -19.69
N LEU A 245 -7.29 5.87 -20.46
CA LEU A 245 -8.75 6.03 -20.32
C LEU A 245 -9.48 4.71 -20.53
N THR A 246 -9.13 3.94 -21.56
CA THR A 246 -9.68 2.58 -21.76
C THR A 246 -9.38 1.68 -20.56
N GLY A 247 -8.18 1.78 -19.97
CA GLY A 247 -7.83 1.06 -18.75
C GLY A 247 -8.69 1.44 -17.54
N ASP A 248 -9.01 2.73 -17.40
CA ASP A 248 -9.91 3.23 -16.35
C ASP A 248 -11.35 2.69 -16.57
N VAL A 249 -11.84 2.61 -17.82
CA VAL A 249 -13.15 1.98 -18.13
C VAL A 249 -13.18 0.49 -17.79
N LEU A 250 -12.13 -0.26 -18.14
CA LEU A 250 -12.01 -1.67 -17.76
C LEU A 250 -11.94 -1.89 -16.25
N ALA A 251 -11.40 -0.92 -15.50
CA ALA A 251 -11.42 -0.95 -14.04
C ALA A 251 -12.85 -0.72 -13.51
N MET A 252 -13.61 0.23 -14.07
CA MET A 252 -15.02 0.43 -13.76
C MET A 252 -15.86 -0.83 -14.02
N GLN A 253 -15.70 -1.46 -15.18
CA GLN A 253 -16.44 -2.68 -15.54
C GLN A 253 -16.15 -3.84 -14.58
N ARG A 254 -14.88 -4.05 -14.21
CA ARG A 254 -14.50 -5.08 -13.23
C ARG A 254 -15.13 -4.81 -11.87
N ALA A 255 -14.99 -3.58 -11.38
CA ALA A 255 -15.56 -3.18 -10.09
C ALA A 255 -17.09 -3.32 -10.06
N ALA A 256 -17.78 -2.96 -11.16
CA ALA A 256 -19.23 -3.18 -11.29
C ALA A 256 -19.60 -4.67 -11.24
N GLY A 257 -18.82 -5.53 -11.91
CA GLY A 257 -19.03 -6.98 -11.89
C GLY A 257 -18.81 -7.62 -10.52
N ASP A 258 -17.84 -7.08 -9.76
CA ASP A 258 -17.52 -7.53 -8.39
C ASP A 258 -18.45 -6.91 -7.33
N GLY A 259 -19.30 -5.94 -7.71
CA GLY A 259 -20.15 -5.18 -6.78
C GLY A 259 -19.35 -4.21 -5.88
N ASP A 260 -18.10 -3.91 -6.22
CA ASP A 260 -17.24 -2.98 -5.48
C ASP A 260 -17.49 -1.53 -5.94
N ILE A 261 -18.52 -0.91 -5.36
CA ILE A 261 -18.90 0.47 -5.69
C ILE A 261 -17.79 1.47 -5.34
N GLY A 262 -16.99 1.21 -4.29
CA GLY A 262 -15.85 2.05 -3.95
C GLY A 262 -14.82 2.06 -5.07
N ALA A 263 -14.40 0.88 -5.54
CA ALA A 263 -13.46 0.75 -6.64
C ALA A 263 -14.00 1.30 -7.96
N PHE A 264 -15.29 1.14 -8.24
CA PHE A 264 -15.93 1.73 -9.43
C PHE A 264 -15.76 3.25 -9.45
N ARG A 265 -16.03 3.89 -8.32
CA ARG A 265 -16.00 5.36 -8.21
C ARG A 265 -14.59 5.93 -8.27
N ASP A 266 -13.63 5.23 -7.67
CA ASP A 266 -12.22 5.60 -7.77
C ASP A 266 -11.76 5.58 -9.24
N ALA A 267 -12.20 4.57 -10.01
CA ALA A 267 -11.92 4.47 -11.44
C ALA A 267 -12.65 5.54 -12.28
N ASP A 268 -13.92 5.81 -11.99
CA ASP A 268 -14.72 6.87 -12.65
C ASP A 268 -14.09 8.27 -12.46
N LEU A 269 -13.71 8.61 -11.22
CA LEU A 269 -13.00 9.86 -10.95
C LEU A 269 -11.63 9.92 -11.59
N ALA A 270 -10.90 8.79 -11.63
CA ALA A 270 -9.61 8.72 -12.32
C ALA A 270 -9.76 9.03 -13.82
N PHE A 271 -10.79 8.46 -14.46
CA PHE A 271 -11.15 8.73 -15.85
C PHE A 271 -11.37 10.22 -16.08
N HIS A 272 -12.31 10.85 -15.35
CA HIS A 272 -12.64 12.27 -15.53
C HIS A 272 -11.46 13.20 -15.23
N ARG A 273 -10.66 12.90 -14.20
CA ARG A 273 -9.45 13.65 -13.87
C ARG A 273 -8.43 13.60 -15.00
N ARG A 274 -8.32 12.46 -15.70
CA ARG A 274 -7.38 12.27 -16.82
C ARG A 274 -7.84 13.03 -18.06
N VAL A 275 -9.15 13.08 -18.34
CA VAL A 275 -9.72 13.96 -19.39
C VAL A 275 -9.45 15.43 -19.07
N CYS A 276 -9.66 15.86 -17.82
CA CYS A 276 -9.32 17.22 -17.38
C CYS A 276 -7.83 17.54 -17.55
N ALA A 277 -6.94 16.57 -17.30
CA ALA A 277 -5.50 16.76 -17.51
C ALA A 277 -5.14 16.87 -19.01
N ALA A 278 -5.85 16.17 -19.87
CA ALA A 278 -5.62 16.16 -21.31
C ALA A 278 -6.16 17.40 -22.06
N CYS A 279 -7.02 18.22 -21.42
CA CYS A 279 -7.71 19.31 -22.11
C CYS A 279 -6.82 20.49 -22.56
N GLY A 280 -5.57 20.54 -22.10
CA GLY A 280 -4.63 21.62 -22.39
C GLY A 280 -4.77 22.86 -21.47
N ASN A 281 -5.65 22.82 -20.47
CA ASN A 281 -5.78 23.87 -19.46
C ASN A 281 -5.42 23.35 -18.07
N SER A 282 -4.20 23.67 -17.62
CA SER A 282 -3.70 23.22 -16.31
C SER A 282 -4.49 23.76 -15.11
N PHE A 283 -5.20 24.89 -15.27
CA PHE A 283 -6.04 25.46 -14.21
C PHE A 283 -7.31 24.64 -14.00
N LEU A 284 -7.87 24.06 -15.07
CA LEU A 284 -9.06 23.21 -14.98
C LEU A 284 -8.82 21.99 -14.09
N LEU A 285 -7.68 21.31 -14.26
CA LEU A 285 -7.32 20.17 -13.41
C LEU A 285 -7.18 20.56 -11.94
N ARG A 286 -6.71 21.77 -11.63
CA ARG A 286 -6.64 22.27 -10.25
C ARG A 286 -8.04 22.50 -9.68
N LEU A 287 -8.92 23.15 -10.44
CA LEU A 287 -10.31 23.38 -10.05
C LEU A 287 -11.04 22.05 -9.83
N TRP A 288 -10.86 21.08 -10.74
CA TRP A 288 -11.42 19.73 -10.61
C TRP A 288 -11.03 19.09 -9.29
N ARG A 289 -9.73 19.09 -8.94
CA ARG A 289 -9.23 18.54 -7.67
C ARG A 289 -9.82 19.22 -6.44
N THR A 290 -10.23 20.50 -6.54
CA THR A 290 -10.90 21.21 -5.45
C THR A 290 -12.34 20.75 -5.26
N ILE A 291 -13.07 20.45 -6.34
CA ILE A 291 -14.48 20.05 -6.27
C ILE A 291 -14.67 18.54 -6.15
N GLU A 292 -13.64 17.75 -6.42
CA GLU A 292 -13.69 16.29 -6.48
C GLU A 292 -14.29 15.65 -5.22
N SER A 293 -13.92 16.15 -4.04
CA SER A 293 -14.48 15.68 -2.76
C SER A 293 -15.98 15.97 -2.62
N ASN A 294 -16.48 17.05 -3.23
CA ASN A 294 -17.91 17.37 -3.28
C ASN A 294 -18.65 16.49 -4.30
N LEU A 295 -18.03 16.19 -5.45
CA LEU A 295 -18.57 15.21 -6.42
C LEU A 295 -18.80 13.86 -5.76
N TRP A 296 -17.86 13.48 -4.87
CA TRP A 296 -17.94 12.29 -4.06
C TRP A 296 -19.05 12.35 -3.00
N SER A 297 -18.98 13.36 -2.13
CA SER A 297 -19.83 13.45 -0.93
C SER A 297 -21.31 13.71 -1.26
N LEU A 298 -21.60 14.37 -2.38
CA LEU A 298 -22.96 14.64 -2.85
C LEU A 298 -23.48 13.59 -3.83
N HIS A 299 -22.76 12.48 -4.01
CA HIS A 299 -23.17 11.37 -4.88
C HIS A 299 -23.46 11.80 -6.33
N VAL A 300 -22.80 12.87 -6.79
CA VAL A 300 -22.92 13.35 -8.19
C VAL A 300 -22.24 12.37 -9.13
N VAL A 301 -21.16 11.72 -8.65
CA VAL A 301 -20.42 10.64 -9.30
C VAL A 301 -20.59 9.35 -8.52
N GLY A 302 -21.05 8.29 -9.20
CA GLY A 302 -21.26 6.95 -8.67
C GLY A 302 -22.06 6.90 -7.38
N ASN A 303 -23.27 7.48 -7.40
CA ASN A 303 -24.20 7.42 -6.27
C ASN A 303 -24.34 5.98 -5.74
N PRO A 304 -23.95 5.67 -4.50
CA PRO A 304 -24.04 4.33 -3.96
C PRO A 304 -25.48 3.91 -3.68
N LEU A 305 -26.44 4.84 -3.70
CA LEU A 305 -27.88 4.58 -3.72
C LEU A 305 -28.44 4.42 -5.15
N TYR A 306 -27.59 4.41 -6.19
CA TYR A 306 -28.03 4.16 -7.55
C TYR A 306 -28.57 2.73 -7.69
N GLU A 307 -29.84 2.63 -8.03
CA GLU A 307 -30.57 1.36 -8.22
C GLU A 307 -30.51 0.84 -9.66
N GLY A 308 -29.81 1.55 -10.56
CA GLY A 308 -29.66 1.13 -11.95
C GLY A 308 -28.49 0.16 -12.18
N ASP A 309 -28.26 -0.16 -13.45
CA ASP A 309 -27.21 -1.10 -13.85
C ASP A 309 -25.83 -0.40 -13.89
N TRP A 310 -24.96 -0.78 -12.95
CA TRP A 310 -23.57 -0.30 -12.87
C TRP A 310 -22.70 -0.77 -14.04
N MET A 311 -22.96 -1.96 -14.58
CA MET A 311 -22.24 -2.48 -15.74
C MET A 311 -22.59 -1.67 -16.98
N ALA A 312 -23.88 -1.36 -17.15
CA ALA A 312 -24.31 -0.46 -18.23
C ALA A 312 -23.70 0.94 -18.08
N MET A 313 -23.63 1.48 -16.86
CA MET A 313 -22.98 2.77 -16.59
C MET A 313 -21.49 2.76 -16.95
N ALA A 314 -20.78 1.68 -16.61
CA ALA A 314 -19.38 1.50 -17.02
C ALA A 314 -19.26 1.51 -18.55
N GLY A 315 -20.14 0.77 -19.24
CA GLY A 315 -20.16 0.67 -20.70
C GLY A 315 -20.39 2.02 -21.41
N HIS A 316 -21.15 2.95 -20.83
CA HIS A 316 -21.30 4.29 -21.42
C HIS A 316 -19.99 5.08 -21.48
N HIS A 317 -18.99 4.74 -20.66
CA HIS A 317 -17.69 5.38 -20.75
C HIS A 317 -16.87 4.92 -21.98
N ASP A 318 -17.16 3.75 -22.56
CA ASP A 318 -16.55 3.33 -23.84
C ASP A 318 -16.96 4.27 -24.98
N ASP A 319 -18.21 4.76 -24.97
CA ASP A 319 -18.70 5.74 -25.94
C ASP A 319 -17.95 7.08 -25.79
N LEU A 320 -17.64 7.49 -24.55
CA LEU A 320 -16.86 8.69 -24.26
C LEU A 320 -15.41 8.58 -24.75
N VAL A 321 -14.77 7.41 -24.57
CA VAL A 321 -13.44 7.14 -25.12
C VAL A 321 -13.48 7.20 -26.64
N THR A 322 -14.50 6.60 -27.25
CA THR A 322 -14.70 6.60 -28.71
C THR A 322 -14.86 8.03 -29.24
N ALA A 323 -15.62 8.87 -28.54
CA ALA A 323 -15.80 10.28 -28.88
C ALA A 323 -14.47 11.05 -28.84
N LEU A 324 -13.67 10.87 -27.79
CA LEU A 324 -12.34 11.49 -27.69
C LEU A 324 -11.39 10.99 -28.79
N ALA A 325 -11.44 9.69 -29.11
CA ALA A 325 -10.60 9.08 -30.14
C ALA A 325 -10.94 9.55 -31.56
N SER A 326 -12.18 9.98 -31.81
CA SER A 326 -12.60 10.54 -33.10
C SER A 326 -11.90 11.86 -33.44
N GLY A 327 -11.39 12.57 -32.43
CA GLY A 327 -10.79 13.89 -32.58
C GLY A 327 -11.79 15.02 -32.82
N ASP A 328 -13.10 14.76 -32.76
CA ASP A 328 -14.17 15.76 -32.90
C ASP A 328 -14.44 16.47 -31.56
N PRO A 329 -14.06 17.76 -31.42
CA PRO A 329 -14.25 18.50 -30.17
C PRO A 329 -15.71 18.78 -29.82
N ASP A 330 -16.58 18.96 -30.82
CA ASP A 330 -18.00 19.26 -30.60
C ASP A 330 -18.76 18.02 -30.16
N GLU A 331 -18.48 16.88 -30.80
CA GLU A 331 -19.10 15.62 -30.42
C GLU A 331 -18.64 15.15 -29.03
N ALA A 332 -17.35 15.27 -28.72
CA ALA A 332 -16.83 14.96 -27.39
C ALA A 332 -17.47 15.85 -26.31
N ALA A 333 -17.57 17.17 -26.56
CA ALA A 333 -18.21 18.10 -25.65
C ALA A 333 -19.67 17.69 -25.37
N ARG A 334 -20.44 17.43 -26.43
CA ARG A 334 -21.85 17.06 -26.34
C ARG A 334 -22.07 15.78 -25.53
N LEU A 335 -21.27 14.74 -25.77
CA LEU A 335 -21.39 13.45 -25.09
C LEU A 335 -20.99 13.54 -23.61
N PHE A 336 -19.90 14.25 -23.28
CA PHE A 336 -19.52 14.47 -21.87
C PHE A 336 -20.56 15.32 -21.12
N ALA A 337 -21.13 16.35 -21.75
CA ALA A 337 -22.20 17.14 -21.15
C ALA A 337 -23.46 16.29 -20.87
N ALA A 338 -23.82 15.38 -21.79
CA ALA A 338 -24.93 14.45 -21.58
C ALA A 338 -24.63 13.44 -20.46
N HIS A 339 -23.40 12.91 -20.41
CA HIS A 339 -22.93 12.04 -19.32
C HIS A 339 -23.01 12.72 -17.96
N ALA A 340 -22.46 13.92 -17.82
CA ALA A 340 -22.46 14.67 -16.57
C ALA A 340 -23.89 15.02 -16.08
N ARG A 341 -24.84 15.25 -16.99
CA ARG A 341 -26.27 15.40 -16.69
C ARG A 341 -26.96 14.11 -16.23
N GLY A 342 -26.32 12.95 -16.43
CA GLY A 342 -26.91 11.63 -16.16
C GLY A 342 -27.75 11.09 -17.32
N GLU A 343 -27.69 11.70 -18.50
CA GLU A 343 -28.46 11.31 -19.69
C GLU A 343 -27.85 10.10 -20.42
N ALA A 344 -26.59 9.76 -20.15
CA ALA A 344 -25.92 8.59 -20.72
C ALA A 344 -26.66 7.27 -20.42
N SER A 345 -27.39 7.18 -19.31
CA SER A 345 -28.25 6.03 -18.98
C SER A 345 -29.49 5.85 -19.90
N ARG A 346 -29.80 6.84 -20.75
CA ARG A 346 -31.03 6.89 -21.56
C ARG A 346 -30.80 6.66 -23.06
N THR A 347 -29.56 6.55 -23.52
CA THR A 347 -29.22 6.53 -24.97
C THR A 347 -29.23 5.13 -25.59
N ARG A 348 -29.35 4.05 -24.82
CA ARG A 348 -29.59 2.71 -25.38
C ARG A 348 -31.08 2.37 -25.32
N PRO A 349 -31.81 2.27 -26.46
CA PRO A 349 -33.21 1.92 -26.42
C PRO A 349 -33.38 0.54 -25.78
N ARG A 350 -34.29 0.42 -24.80
CA ARG A 350 -34.76 -0.88 -24.31
C ARG A 350 -35.34 -1.62 -25.51
N THR A 351 -34.60 -2.55 -26.10
CA THR A 351 -35.19 -3.54 -27.00
C THR A 351 -36.20 -4.33 -26.17
N ARG A 352 -37.49 -4.06 -26.37
CA ARG A 352 -38.54 -4.92 -25.85
C ARG A 352 -38.32 -6.33 -26.43
N PRO A 353 -38.39 -7.40 -25.64
CA PRO A 353 -38.42 -8.73 -26.20
C PRO A 353 -39.68 -8.85 -27.07
N SER A 354 -39.49 -9.21 -28.33
CA SER A 354 -40.59 -9.55 -29.23
C SER A 354 -41.35 -10.72 -28.62
N ALA A 355 -42.67 -10.54 -28.52
CA ALA A 355 -43.62 -11.55 -28.05
C ALA A 355 -43.73 -12.74 -29.01
#